data_AF-A0A4Q6EKX9-F1
#
_entry.id   AF-A0A4Q6EKX9-F1
#
_cell.length_a   1.000
_cell.length_b   1.000
_cell.length_c   1.000
_cell.angle_alpha   90.00
_cell.angle_beta   90.00
_cell.angle_gamma   90.00
#
_symmetry.space_group_name_H-M   'P 1'
#
loop_
_entity.id
_entity.type
_entity.pdbx_description
1 polymer ?
#
loop_
_entity_poly.entity_id
_entity_poly.type
_entity_poly.pdbx_seq_one_letter_code
_entity_poly.pdbx_strand_id
1 'polypeptide(L)'
;TISAHVAAMSPGTNIGAAHPVGSGGEDVKGVMGEKVTNDTAALARAQATLRGRDPQTAALIVTKSESFSPEEALKKRAIDFLAPGLDSLLKQLDGRKVSLPNDVTLTFDTKGFDADSVVRVDMSMKQKVLHMIADPNISALLITLGGLALYAEISSGFSLLVPGIFGLFCLLIGFVSLQTIPVNVGGALLFALGFALLGAEIFVTSYGLLTLAALASLFLGGLFLVDPASSDMRVSLGLLIPLVAGVGLCLGLLGFLIVRDRRRGGAGVSTSDQVVGATARVQSVDADGLTGRAYANGELWFFDSDSPLQVGDEAYVRSLRNVRLQLSSRRT
;
A
#
# COMPACT_ATOMS: atom_id res chain seq x y z
N THR A 1 -27.66 15.94 1.15
CA THR A 1 -28.16 17.28 0.76
C THR A 1 -29.64 17.47 1.03
N ILE A 2 -30.53 16.58 0.56
CA ILE A 2 -31.98 16.80 0.65
C ILE A 2 -32.55 16.85 2.08
N SER A 3 -31.84 16.29 3.05
CA SER A 3 -32.17 16.30 4.48
C SER A 3 -31.65 17.52 5.24
N ALA A 4 -30.79 18.34 4.61
CA ALA A 4 -30.16 19.49 5.26
C ALA A 4 -31.20 20.58 5.60
N HIS A 5 -30.94 21.36 6.66
CA HIS A 5 -31.78 22.51 7.01
C HIS A 5 -31.78 23.56 5.89
N VAL A 6 -30.60 23.79 5.29
CA VAL A 6 -30.42 24.65 4.11
C VAL A 6 -29.51 23.93 3.12
N ALA A 7 -29.86 23.98 1.85
CA ALA A 7 -29.09 23.44 0.73
C ALA A 7 -28.80 24.56 -0.27
N ALA A 8 -27.52 24.84 -0.49
CA ALA A 8 -27.05 25.80 -1.46
C ALA A 8 -26.04 25.15 -2.41
N MET A 9 -25.97 25.64 -3.65
CA MET A 9 -25.03 25.15 -4.66
C MET A 9 -24.21 26.29 -5.25
N SER A 10 -22.92 26.01 -5.52
CA SER A 10 -22.05 26.89 -6.29
C SER A 10 -22.26 26.64 -7.79
N PRO A 11 -22.10 27.66 -8.66
CA PRO A 11 -22.04 27.45 -10.10
C PRO A 11 -20.99 26.39 -10.48
N GLY A 12 -21.28 25.58 -11.50
CA GLY A 12 -20.41 24.49 -11.96
C GLY A 12 -20.46 23.21 -11.12
N THR A 13 -21.35 23.12 -10.12
CA THR A 13 -21.60 21.87 -9.37
C THR A 13 -22.81 21.13 -9.92
N ASN A 14 -23.05 19.90 -9.47
CA ASN A 14 -24.26 19.14 -9.81
C ASN A 14 -24.84 18.44 -8.58
N ILE A 15 -26.09 18.00 -8.68
CA ILE A 15 -26.77 17.21 -7.65
C ILE A 15 -27.70 16.19 -8.30
N GLY A 16 -27.70 14.96 -7.80
CA GLY A 16 -28.63 13.93 -8.26
C GLY A 16 -27.97 12.56 -8.34
N ALA A 17 -28.36 11.77 -9.35
CA ALA A 17 -27.79 10.47 -9.68
C ALA A 17 -27.69 9.50 -8.47
N ALA A 18 -28.75 9.43 -7.65
CA ALA A 18 -28.76 8.64 -6.42
C ALA A 18 -29.48 7.28 -6.60
N HIS A 19 -29.31 6.64 -7.75
CA HIS A 19 -29.85 5.30 -7.99
C HIS A 19 -29.12 4.29 -7.10
N PRO A 20 -29.82 3.38 -6.39
CA PRO A 20 -29.16 2.37 -5.58
C PRO A 20 -28.38 1.39 -6.44
N VAL A 21 -27.16 1.07 -6.01
CA VAL A 21 -26.26 0.09 -6.62
C VAL A 21 -25.84 -0.96 -5.61
N GLY A 22 -25.38 -2.10 -6.09
CA GLY A 22 -24.80 -3.17 -5.30
C GLY A 22 -23.47 -2.76 -4.65
N SER A 23 -22.92 -3.65 -3.81
CA SER A 23 -21.69 -3.39 -3.07
C SER A 23 -20.46 -3.18 -3.96
N GLY A 24 -20.49 -3.73 -5.18
CA GLY A 24 -19.48 -3.51 -6.21
C GLY A 24 -19.97 -2.53 -7.28
N GLY A 25 -20.84 -1.57 -6.94
CA GLY A 25 -21.30 -0.55 -7.87
C GLY A 25 -22.16 -1.05 -9.03
N GLU A 26 -22.48 -2.34 -9.06
CA GLU A 26 -23.29 -2.97 -10.11
C GLU A 26 -24.80 -2.72 -9.93
N ASP A 27 -25.56 -2.83 -11.01
CA ASP A 27 -27.02 -2.73 -10.92
C ASP A 27 -27.61 -3.85 -10.06
N VAL A 28 -28.49 -3.47 -9.12
CA VAL A 28 -29.29 -4.43 -8.36
C VAL A 28 -30.42 -4.94 -9.25
N LYS A 29 -30.33 -6.20 -9.69
CA LYS A 29 -31.26 -6.77 -10.68
C LYS A 29 -32.56 -7.29 -10.05
N GLY A 30 -33.60 -7.31 -10.89
CA GLY A 30 -34.88 -7.95 -10.61
C GLY A 30 -35.70 -7.27 -9.51
N VAL A 31 -36.61 -8.03 -8.90
CA VAL A 31 -37.56 -7.56 -7.87
C VAL A 31 -36.85 -6.89 -6.68
N MET A 32 -35.63 -7.32 -6.34
CA MET A 32 -34.87 -6.70 -5.26
C MET A 32 -34.47 -5.27 -5.60
N GLY A 33 -33.98 -5.02 -6.82
CA GLY A 33 -33.64 -3.67 -7.28
C GLY A 33 -34.84 -2.75 -7.24
N GLU A 34 -35.98 -3.20 -7.75
CA GLU A 34 -37.23 -2.43 -7.69
C GLU A 34 -37.64 -2.09 -6.26
N LYS A 35 -37.52 -3.05 -5.32
CA LYS A 35 -37.82 -2.81 -3.90
C LYS A 35 -36.90 -1.78 -3.28
N VAL A 36 -35.59 -1.90 -3.48
CA VAL A 36 -34.58 -0.98 -2.92
C VAL A 36 -34.75 0.42 -3.51
N THR A 37 -34.98 0.52 -4.83
CA THR A 37 -35.21 1.81 -5.51
C THR A 37 -36.50 2.48 -5.02
N ASN A 38 -37.59 1.72 -4.87
CA ASN A 38 -38.85 2.27 -4.38
C ASN A 38 -38.76 2.72 -2.91
N ASP A 39 -38.09 1.94 -2.06
CA ASP A 39 -37.87 2.29 -0.65
C ASP A 39 -36.99 3.53 -0.51
N THR A 40 -35.87 3.59 -1.25
CA THR A 40 -34.97 4.74 -1.26
C THR A 40 -35.67 5.99 -1.79
N ALA A 41 -36.51 5.86 -2.83
CA ALA A 41 -37.31 6.96 -3.36
C ALA A 41 -38.39 7.43 -2.37
N ALA A 42 -38.96 6.52 -1.57
CA ALA A 42 -39.88 6.88 -0.50
C ALA A 42 -39.16 7.67 0.62
N LEU A 43 -37.97 7.23 1.02
CA LEU A 43 -37.13 7.96 1.97
C LEU A 43 -36.77 9.37 1.46
N ALA A 44 -36.34 9.47 0.21
CA ALA A 44 -36.01 10.75 -0.42
C ALA A 44 -37.21 11.71 -0.43
N ARG A 45 -38.40 11.22 -0.78
CA ARG A 45 -39.66 11.99 -0.70
C ARG A 45 -39.95 12.47 0.72
N ALA A 46 -39.86 11.59 1.71
CA ALA A 46 -40.15 11.94 3.10
C ALA A 46 -39.21 13.05 3.61
N GLN A 47 -37.92 12.95 3.31
CA GLN A 47 -36.92 13.96 3.69
C GLN A 47 -37.14 15.29 2.95
N ALA A 48 -37.47 15.25 1.66
CA ALA A 48 -37.79 16.44 0.89
C ALA A 48 -39.01 17.18 1.46
N THR A 49 -40.11 16.45 1.74
CA THR A 49 -41.31 17.01 2.35
C THR A 49 -41.01 17.65 3.71
N LEU A 50 -40.25 16.97 4.57
CA LEU A 50 -39.87 17.49 5.89
C LEU A 50 -39.10 18.82 5.81
N ARG A 51 -38.35 19.02 4.72
CA ARG A 51 -37.56 20.23 4.47
C ARG A 51 -38.22 21.22 3.51
N GLY A 52 -39.47 21.01 3.11
CA GLY A 52 -40.20 21.90 2.18
C GLY A 52 -39.71 21.88 0.73
N ARG A 53 -38.90 20.88 0.36
CA ARG A 53 -38.36 20.67 -1.00
C ARG A 53 -39.32 19.84 -1.84
N ASP A 54 -39.13 19.84 -3.16
CA ASP A 54 -40.02 19.11 -4.07
C ASP A 54 -39.85 17.58 -3.96
N PRO A 55 -40.88 16.84 -3.49
CA PRO A 55 -40.75 15.39 -3.30
C PRO A 55 -40.66 14.63 -4.62
N GLN A 56 -41.28 15.14 -5.69
CA GLN A 56 -41.22 14.47 -6.99
C GLN A 56 -39.82 14.51 -7.57
N THR A 57 -39.16 15.66 -7.53
CA THR A 57 -37.76 15.82 -7.93
C THR A 57 -36.85 14.92 -7.10
N ALA A 58 -37.08 14.81 -5.78
CA ALA A 58 -36.37 13.88 -4.90
C ALA A 58 -36.48 12.42 -5.36
N ALA A 59 -37.69 12.00 -5.76
CA ALA A 59 -37.94 10.65 -6.24
C ALA A 59 -37.30 10.39 -7.61
N LEU A 60 -37.29 11.38 -8.51
CA LEU A 60 -36.70 11.25 -9.85
C LEU A 60 -35.17 11.09 -9.79
N ILE A 61 -34.51 11.79 -8.86
CA ILE A 61 -33.08 11.61 -8.58
C ILE A 61 -32.73 10.15 -8.28
N VAL A 62 -33.60 9.45 -7.55
CA VAL A 62 -33.41 8.05 -7.18
C VAL A 62 -33.87 7.12 -8.29
N THR A 63 -35.10 7.27 -8.80
CA THR A 63 -35.73 6.32 -9.73
C THR A 63 -35.24 6.41 -11.17
N LYS A 64 -34.79 7.59 -11.60
CA LYS A 64 -34.38 7.89 -12.97
C LYS A 64 -32.94 8.34 -13.10
N SER A 65 -32.20 8.38 -11.99
CA SER A 65 -30.81 8.86 -11.95
C SER A 65 -30.68 10.30 -12.48
N GLU A 66 -31.73 11.12 -12.37
CA GLU A 66 -31.67 12.51 -12.84
C GLU A 66 -30.58 13.26 -12.06
N SER A 67 -29.78 14.03 -12.80
CA SER A 67 -28.77 14.94 -12.26
C SER A 67 -29.06 16.33 -12.80
N PHE A 68 -28.99 17.33 -11.93
CA PHE A 68 -29.38 18.69 -12.25
C PHE A 68 -28.21 19.64 -12.12
N SER A 69 -28.19 20.65 -13.01
CA SER A 69 -27.37 21.84 -12.81
C SER A 69 -27.86 22.62 -11.57
N PRO A 70 -27.05 23.54 -11.02
CA PRO A 70 -27.47 24.35 -9.88
C PRO A 70 -28.77 25.14 -10.17
N GLU A 71 -28.89 25.71 -11.37
CA GLU A 71 -30.05 26.50 -11.80
C GLU A 71 -31.31 25.63 -11.95
N GLU A 72 -31.17 24.43 -12.51
CA GLU A 72 -32.25 23.46 -12.63
C GLU A 72 -32.71 22.96 -11.27
N ALA A 73 -31.76 22.66 -10.38
CA ALA A 73 -32.02 22.21 -9.01
C ALA A 73 -32.80 23.27 -8.23
N LEU A 74 -32.46 24.56 -8.40
CA LEU A 74 -33.21 25.66 -7.79
C LEU A 74 -34.63 25.77 -8.36
N LYS A 75 -34.76 25.73 -9.69
CA LYS A 75 -36.06 25.81 -10.38
C LYS A 75 -37.00 24.68 -9.96
N LYS A 76 -36.46 23.47 -9.77
CA LYS A 76 -37.19 22.28 -9.31
C LYS A 76 -37.35 22.23 -7.78
N ARG A 77 -36.88 23.22 -7.03
CA ARG A 77 -36.89 23.26 -5.55
C ARG A 77 -36.21 22.05 -4.89
N ALA A 78 -35.15 21.53 -5.50
CA ALA A 78 -34.27 20.53 -4.90
C ALA A 78 -33.24 21.17 -3.94
N ILE A 79 -32.99 22.48 -4.09
CA ILE A 79 -32.15 23.31 -3.24
C ILE A 79 -32.87 24.63 -2.91
N ASP A 80 -32.32 25.40 -1.98
CA ASP A 80 -32.93 26.64 -1.49
C ASP A 80 -32.46 27.88 -2.27
N PHE A 81 -31.19 27.92 -2.68
CA PHE A 81 -30.60 29.04 -3.44
C PHE A 81 -29.21 28.70 -4.01
N LEU A 82 -28.71 29.60 -4.87
CA LEU A 82 -27.35 29.55 -5.42
C LEU A 82 -26.41 30.44 -4.62
N ALA A 83 -25.24 29.93 -4.27
CA ALA A 83 -24.21 30.65 -3.54
C ALA A 83 -22.84 30.40 -4.18
N PRO A 84 -22.30 31.34 -4.99
CA PRO A 84 -21.01 31.20 -5.65
C PRO A 84 -19.79 31.13 -4.72
N GLY A 85 -19.97 31.45 -3.45
CA GLY A 85 -18.91 31.47 -2.46
C GLY A 85 -19.45 31.69 -1.06
N LEU A 86 -18.54 31.63 -0.08
CA LEU A 86 -18.87 31.73 1.33
C LEU A 86 -19.55 33.05 1.69
N ASP A 87 -19.06 34.19 1.17
CA ASP A 87 -19.67 35.49 1.45
C ASP A 87 -21.12 35.60 0.93
N SER A 88 -21.37 35.03 -0.25
CA SER A 88 -22.72 34.97 -0.82
C SER A 88 -23.63 34.05 -0.02
N LEU A 89 -23.09 32.93 0.48
CA LEU A 89 -23.81 32.00 1.35
C LEU A 89 -24.19 32.67 2.67
N LEU A 90 -23.25 33.33 3.35
CA LEU A 90 -23.49 34.00 4.64
C LEU A 90 -24.55 35.10 4.51
N LYS A 91 -24.48 35.92 3.46
CA LYS A 91 -25.49 36.97 3.18
C LYS A 91 -26.89 36.41 2.92
N GLN A 92 -26.98 35.27 2.23
CA GLN A 92 -28.28 34.64 1.91
C GLN A 92 -28.86 33.79 3.05
N LEU A 93 -28.01 33.36 3.98
CA LEU A 93 -28.43 32.69 5.21
C LEU A 93 -28.98 33.68 6.23
N ASP A 94 -28.49 34.92 6.25
CA ASP A 94 -28.90 35.91 7.25
C ASP A 94 -30.42 36.07 7.33
N GLY A 95 -30.98 36.00 8.53
CA GLY A 95 -32.41 36.11 8.78
C GLY A 95 -33.26 34.92 8.33
N ARG A 96 -32.68 33.88 7.71
CA ARG A 96 -33.44 32.66 7.39
C ARG A 96 -33.79 31.89 8.65
N LYS A 97 -34.99 31.33 8.67
CA LYS A 97 -35.50 30.49 9.75
C LYS A 97 -35.42 29.02 9.36
N VAL A 98 -35.02 28.18 10.32
CA VAL A 98 -34.99 26.72 10.17
C VAL A 98 -35.70 26.05 11.34
N SER A 99 -36.50 25.05 11.02
CA SER A 99 -37.19 24.22 12.01
C SER A 99 -36.29 23.05 12.43
N LEU A 100 -36.10 22.94 13.74
CA LEU A 100 -35.45 21.84 14.43
C LEU A 100 -36.50 20.86 14.98
N PRO A 101 -36.09 19.67 15.42
CA PRO A 101 -36.93 18.80 16.23
C PRO A 101 -37.52 19.55 17.45
N ASN A 102 -38.72 19.15 17.89
CA ASN A 102 -39.46 19.74 19.01
C ASN A 102 -39.98 21.16 18.78
N ASP A 103 -40.36 21.50 17.55
CA ASP A 103 -40.94 22.81 17.16
C ASP A 103 -40.06 24.03 17.47
N VAL A 104 -38.76 23.82 17.71
CA VAL A 104 -37.80 24.91 17.89
C VAL A 104 -37.49 25.51 16.52
N THR A 105 -37.66 26.82 16.40
CA THR A 105 -37.27 27.57 15.20
C THR A 105 -36.04 28.42 15.51
N LEU A 106 -34.95 28.18 14.80
CA LEU A 106 -33.76 29.03 14.86
C LEU A 106 -33.74 30.00 13.69
N THR A 107 -33.24 31.20 13.94
CA THR A 107 -32.94 32.18 12.89
C THR A 107 -31.44 32.29 12.76
N PHE A 108 -30.92 32.22 11.53
CA PHE A 108 -29.52 32.49 11.28
C PHE A 108 -29.24 33.97 11.49
N ASP A 109 -28.28 34.29 12.35
CA ASP A 109 -27.71 35.61 12.50
C ASP A 109 -26.26 35.54 11.99
N THR A 110 -26.07 35.98 10.76
CA THR A 110 -24.75 35.97 10.10
C THR A 110 -24.23 37.39 9.90
N LYS A 111 -24.89 38.42 10.46
CA LYS A 111 -24.43 39.81 10.37
C LYS A 111 -23.12 40.00 11.11
N GLY A 112 -22.15 40.60 10.41
CA GLY A 112 -20.82 40.86 10.97
C GLY A 112 -19.90 39.63 11.00
N PHE A 113 -20.34 38.49 10.47
CA PHE A 113 -19.46 37.35 10.20
C PHE A 113 -18.96 37.42 8.76
N ASP A 114 -17.65 37.58 8.61
CA ASP A 114 -16.95 37.52 7.33
C ASP A 114 -16.24 36.18 7.15
N ALA A 115 -15.63 35.95 5.97
CA ALA A 115 -14.86 34.73 5.70
C ALA A 115 -13.78 34.43 6.76
N ASP A 116 -13.21 35.47 7.39
CA ASP A 116 -12.20 35.35 8.46
C ASP A 116 -12.78 34.87 9.79
N SER A 117 -14.09 34.98 9.98
CA SER A 117 -14.80 34.47 11.16
C SER A 117 -15.08 32.97 11.08
N VAL A 118 -14.79 32.33 9.94
CA VAL A 118 -15.05 30.91 9.72
C VAL A 118 -13.90 30.06 10.26
N VAL A 119 -14.20 29.29 11.30
CA VAL A 119 -13.31 28.23 11.79
C VAL A 119 -13.38 27.04 10.85
N ARG A 120 -12.31 26.81 10.09
CA ARG A 120 -12.19 25.60 9.26
C ARG A 120 -11.94 24.40 10.16
N VAL A 121 -12.80 23.40 10.04
CA VAL A 121 -12.60 22.10 10.68
C VAL A 121 -11.84 21.22 9.70
N ASP A 122 -10.52 21.21 9.83
CA ASP A 122 -9.66 20.33 9.05
C ASP A 122 -9.80 18.87 9.52
N MET A 123 -9.45 17.94 8.63
CA MET A 123 -9.35 16.53 9.00
C MET A 123 -8.36 16.34 10.17
N SER A 124 -8.80 15.63 11.20
CA SER A 124 -7.92 15.15 12.27
C SER A 124 -6.85 14.20 11.73
N MET A 125 -5.76 13.97 12.49
CA MET A 125 -4.71 13.03 12.08
C MET A 125 -5.26 11.63 11.79
N LYS A 126 -6.22 11.16 12.59
CA LYS A 126 -6.89 9.87 12.35
C LYS A 126 -7.64 9.85 11.01
N GLN A 127 -8.35 10.92 10.67
CA GLN A 127 -9.06 11.04 9.39
C GLN A 127 -8.10 11.18 8.21
N LYS A 128 -6.99 11.91 8.37
CA LYS A 128 -5.93 12.00 7.35
C LYS A 128 -5.32 10.63 7.05
N VAL A 129 -5.02 9.85 8.08
CA VAL A 129 -4.51 8.47 7.91
C VAL A 129 -5.56 7.59 7.24
N LEU A 130 -6.82 7.65 7.65
CA LEU A 130 -7.87 6.85 7.02
C LEU A 130 -8.11 7.24 5.56
N HIS A 131 -8.10 8.54 5.25
CA HIS A 131 -8.21 9.06 3.89
C HIS A 131 -7.02 8.64 3.03
N MET A 132 -5.80 8.66 3.58
CA MET A 132 -4.59 8.17 2.94
C MET A 132 -4.69 6.67 2.63
N ILE A 133 -5.18 5.88 3.59
CA ILE A 133 -5.39 4.44 3.42
C ILE A 133 -6.52 4.17 2.41
N ALA A 134 -7.49 5.06 2.21
CA ALA A 134 -8.56 4.86 1.23
C ALA A 134 -8.14 5.12 -0.23
N ASP A 135 -6.90 5.56 -0.49
CA ASP A 135 -6.38 5.81 -1.85
C ASP A 135 -5.76 4.53 -2.45
N PRO A 136 -6.27 4.01 -3.59
CA PRO A 136 -5.77 2.81 -4.24
C PRO A 136 -4.27 2.86 -4.61
N ASN A 137 -3.75 4.05 -4.91
CA ASN A 137 -2.34 4.22 -5.24
C ASN A 137 -1.46 3.99 -4.01
N ILE A 138 -1.91 4.46 -2.85
CA ILE A 138 -1.21 4.26 -1.59
C ILE A 138 -1.29 2.80 -1.16
N SER A 139 -2.44 2.12 -1.36
CA SER A 139 -2.55 0.67 -1.14
C SER A 139 -1.54 -0.09 -2.00
N ALA A 140 -1.48 0.20 -3.30
CA ALA A 140 -0.55 -0.47 -4.21
C ALA A 140 0.90 -0.25 -3.79
N LEU A 141 1.27 0.99 -3.43
CA LEU A 141 2.60 1.32 -2.91
C LEU A 141 2.93 0.55 -1.62
N LEU A 142 2.04 0.54 -0.63
CA LEU A 142 2.24 -0.16 0.64
C LEU A 142 2.40 -1.66 0.43
N ILE A 143 1.60 -2.26 -0.47
CA ILE A 143 1.69 -3.68 -0.77
C ILE A 143 3.01 -4.00 -1.48
N THR A 144 3.41 -3.22 -2.49
CA THR A 144 4.68 -3.38 -3.19
C THR A 144 5.88 -3.20 -2.27
N LEU A 145 5.89 -2.13 -1.47
CA LEU A 145 6.96 -1.88 -0.50
C LEU A 145 7.02 -2.99 0.56
N GLY A 146 5.85 -3.42 1.04
CA GLY A 146 5.73 -4.49 2.01
C GLY A 146 6.30 -5.81 1.50
N GLY A 147 5.93 -6.21 0.28
CA GLY A 147 6.45 -7.43 -0.33
C GLY A 147 7.93 -7.34 -0.72
N LEU A 148 8.44 -6.17 -1.12
CA LEU A 148 9.88 -5.95 -1.33
C LEU A 148 10.69 -6.08 -0.04
N ALA A 149 10.18 -5.52 1.07
CA ALA A 149 10.85 -5.61 2.36
C ALA A 149 10.87 -7.05 2.88
N LEU A 150 9.78 -7.81 2.69
CA LEU A 150 9.79 -9.25 2.94
C LEU A 150 10.77 -10.00 2.03
N TYR A 151 10.81 -9.67 0.73
CA TYR A 151 11.77 -10.27 -0.20
C TYR A 151 13.22 -10.02 0.23
N ALA A 152 13.55 -8.81 0.68
CA ALA A 152 14.87 -8.47 1.20
C ALA A 152 15.21 -9.27 2.47
N GLU A 153 14.25 -9.41 3.40
CA GLU A 153 14.43 -10.23 4.62
C GLU A 153 14.73 -11.69 4.27
N ILE A 154 13.93 -12.30 3.38
CA ILE A 154 14.09 -13.69 2.96
C ILE A 154 15.42 -13.88 2.23
N SER A 155 15.77 -12.94 1.34
CA SER A 155 17.04 -12.95 0.60
C SER A 155 18.26 -12.84 1.53
N SER A 156 18.11 -12.18 2.68
CA SER A 156 19.16 -12.06 3.69
C SER A 156 19.23 -13.24 4.67
N GLY A 157 18.39 -14.27 4.49
CA GLY A 157 18.33 -15.42 5.40
C GLY A 157 17.78 -15.09 6.79
N PHE A 158 16.87 -14.11 6.88
CA PHE A 158 16.25 -13.64 8.13
C PHE A 158 17.21 -13.00 9.15
N SER A 159 18.35 -12.48 8.68
CA SER A 159 19.39 -11.95 9.58
C SER A 159 19.11 -10.53 10.09
N LEU A 160 18.25 -9.75 9.43
CA LEU A 160 18.03 -8.33 9.77
C LEU A 160 16.78 -8.11 10.64
N LEU A 161 15.74 -8.93 10.49
CA LEU A 161 14.41 -8.86 11.12
C LEU A 161 13.61 -7.56 10.89
N VAL A 162 14.29 -6.41 10.74
CA VAL A 162 13.72 -5.08 10.54
C VAL A 162 12.95 -4.97 9.21
N PRO A 163 13.51 -5.35 8.04
CA PRO A 163 12.75 -5.42 6.80
C PRO A 163 11.53 -6.34 6.89
N GLY A 164 11.65 -7.48 7.57
CA GLY A 164 10.55 -8.42 7.78
C GLY A 164 9.35 -7.78 8.51
N ILE A 165 9.59 -7.15 9.65
CA ILE A 165 8.55 -6.51 10.47
C ILE A 165 7.93 -5.32 9.73
N PHE A 166 8.76 -4.46 9.13
CA PHE A 166 8.29 -3.33 8.35
C PHE A 166 7.46 -3.79 7.15
N GLY A 167 7.90 -4.86 6.47
CA GLY A 167 7.21 -5.45 5.33
C GLY A 167 5.82 -5.97 5.69
N LEU A 168 5.73 -6.73 6.78
CA LEU A 168 4.45 -7.25 7.27
C LEU A 168 3.50 -6.12 7.68
N PHE A 169 4.01 -5.07 8.34
CA PHE A 169 3.20 -3.91 8.72
C PHE A 169 2.63 -3.17 7.50
N CYS A 170 3.47 -2.90 6.48
CA CYS A 170 3.03 -2.30 5.23
C CYS A 170 2.00 -3.16 4.50
N LEU A 171 2.21 -4.48 4.44
CA LEU A 171 1.24 -5.40 3.84
C LEU A 171 -0.10 -5.39 4.57
N LEU A 172 -0.10 -5.43 5.92
CA LEU A 172 -1.34 -5.41 6.70
C LEU A 172 -2.15 -4.13 6.45
N ILE A 173 -1.51 -2.97 6.44
CA ILE A 173 -2.19 -1.71 6.13
C ILE A 173 -2.68 -1.71 4.67
N GLY A 174 -1.87 -2.21 3.74
CA GLY A 174 -2.23 -2.36 2.33
C GLY A 174 -3.47 -3.24 2.15
N PHE A 175 -3.57 -4.37 2.86
CA PHE A 175 -4.75 -5.24 2.79
C PHE A 175 -5.99 -4.63 3.46
N VAL A 176 -5.83 -3.90 4.56
CA VAL A 176 -6.96 -3.17 5.18
C VAL A 176 -7.50 -2.10 4.24
N SER A 177 -6.60 -1.42 3.51
CA SER A 177 -6.99 -0.49 2.45
C SER A 177 -7.84 -1.15 1.38
N LEU A 178 -7.41 -2.34 0.90
CA LEU A 178 -8.13 -3.12 -0.10
C LEU A 178 -9.55 -3.53 0.35
N GLN A 179 -9.80 -3.69 1.65
CA GLN A 179 -11.16 -3.98 2.15
C GLN A 179 -12.14 -2.80 1.95
N THR A 180 -11.62 -1.58 1.86
CA THR A 180 -12.44 -0.37 1.69
C THR A 180 -12.74 -0.09 0.21
N ILE A 181 -12.08 -0.80 -0.70
CA ILE A 181 -12.16 -0.62 -2.15
C ILE A 181 -12.86 -1.85 -2.76
N PRO A 182 -13.68 -1.72 -3.81
CA PRO A 182 -14.20 -2.86 -4.55
C PRO A 182 -13.06 -3.56 -5.33
N VAL A 183 -12.41 -4.50 -4.65
CA VAL A 183 -11.24 -5.22 -5.16
C VAL A 183 -11.65 -6.41 -6.00
N ASN A 184 -11.04 -6.51 -7.18
CA ASN A 184 -11.15 -7.71 -7.99
C ASN A 184 -10.23 -8.79 -7.43
N VAL A 185 -10.82 -9.91 -7.01
CA VAL A 185 -10.10 -11.07 -6.46
C VAL A 185 -9.03 -11.58 -7.43
N GLY A 186 -9.26 -11.54 -8.74
CA GLY A 186 -8.29 -11.94 -9.74
C GLY A 186 -7.03 -11.06 -9.75
N GLY A 187 -7.22 -9.74 -9.65
CA GLY A 187 -6.10 -8.79 -9.54
C GLY A 187 -5.29 -8.98 -8.27
N ALA A 188 -5.98 -9.20 -7.14
CA ALA A 188 -5.32 -9.49 -5.86
C ALA A 188 -4.52 -10.80 -5.88
N LEU A 189 -5.06 -11.87 -6.48
CA LEU A 189 -4.36 -13.15 -6.64
C LEU A 189 -3.12 -13.03 -7.53
N LEU A 190 -3.21 -12.26 -8.62
CA LEU A 190 -2.05 -11.96 -9.49
C LEU A 190 -0.95 -11.20 -8.72
N PHE A 191 -1.35 -10.25 -7.86
CA PHE A 191 -0.41 -9.53 -7.01
C PHE A 191 0.31 -10.46 -6.02
N ALA A 192 -0.44 -11.35 -5.35
CA ALA A 192 0.11 -12.35 -4.45
C ALA A 192 1.04 -13.34 -5.18
N LEU A 193 0.66 -13.79 -6.38
CA LEU A 193 1.47 -14.64 -7.23
C LEU A 193 2.80 -13.97 -7.60
N GLY A 194 2.79 -12.67 -7.91
CA GLY A 194 4.01 -11.90 -8.19
C GLY A 194 5.04 -12.00 -7.06
N PHE A 195 4.63 -11.79 -5.81
CA PHE A 195 5.56 -11.94 -4.67
C PHE A 195 5.98 -13.39 -4.42
N ALA A 196 5.07 -14.35 -4.59
CA ALA A 196 5.42 -15.75 -4.47
C ALA A 196 6.50 -16.16 -5.47
N LEU A 197 6.40 -15.67 -6.72
CA LEU A 197 7.41 -15.88 -7.76
C LEU A 197 8.75 -15.20 -7.43
N LEU A 198 8.73 -13.97 -6.90
CA LEU A 198 9.96 -13.31 -6.41
C LEU A 198 10.61 -14.12 -5.28
N GLY A 199 9.83 -14.59 -4.31
CA GLY A 199 10.34 -15.43 -3.23
C GLY A 199 10.89 -16.76 -3.75
N ALA A 200 10.21 -17.39 -4.70
CA ALA A 200 10.63 -18.66 -5.29
C ALA A 200 11.94 -18.55 -6.09
N GLU A 201 12.24 -17.41 -6.70
CA GLU A 201 13.53 -17.16 -7.38
C GLU A 201 14.73 -17.32 -6.42
N ILE A 202 14.55 -17.09 -5.12
CA ILE A 202 15.62 -17.26 -4.12
C ILE A 202 15.98 -18.75 -3.94
N PHE A 203 14.97 -19.63 -4.03
CA PHE A 203 15.14 -21.07 -3.82
C PHE A 203 15.41 -21.84 -5.12
N VAL A 204 14.97 -21.30 -6.27
CA VAL A 204 15.06 -21.93 -7.57
C VAL A 204 15.92 -21.10 -8.50
N THR A 205 17.03 -21.68 -8.98
CA THR A 205 17.90 -21.05 -9.99
C THR A 205 17.17 -20.96 -11.33
N SER A 206 16.43 -19.87 -11.55
CA SER A 206 15.64 -19.68 -12.77
C SER A 206 16.26 -18.69 -13.75
N TYR A 207 17.42 -18.13 -13.39
CA TYR A 207 18.13 -17.11 -14.17
C TYR A 207 17.27 -15.87 -14.48
N GLY A 208 16.34 -15.52 -13.58
CA GLY A 208 15.48 -14.35 -13.71
C GLY A 208 14.17 -14.58 -14.48
N LEU A 209 13.85 -15.82 -14.88
CA LEU A 209 12.57 -16.13 -15.51
C LEU A 209 11.40 -15.94 -14.53
N LEU A 210 11.53 -16.40 -13.29
CA LEU A 210 10.53 -16.15 -12.25
C LEU A 210 10.40 -14.66 -11.94
N THR A 211 11.51 -13.91 -11.98
CA THR A 211 11.49 -12.46 -11.81
C THR A 211 10.70 -11.75 -12.91
N LEU A 212 10.88 -12.14 -14.18
CA LEU A 212 10.08 -11.59 -15.29
C LEU A 212 8.60 -11.93 -15.16
N ALA A 213 8.28 -13.18 -14.83
CA ALA A 213 6.91 -13.60 -14.57
C ALA A 213 6.31 -12.83 -13.38
N ALA A 214 7.08 -12.62 -12.32
CA ALA A 214 6.67 -11.84 -11.17
C ALA A 214 6.34 -10.38 -11.51
N LEU A 215 7.20 -9.71 -12.29
CA LEU A 215 6.97 -8.34 -12.73
C LEU A 215 5.70 -8.24 -13.59
N ALA A 216 5.48 -9.20 -14.49
CA ALA A 216 4.25 -9.28 -15.29
C ALA A 216 3.01 -9.50 -14.40
N SER A 217 3.09 -10.40 -13.42
CA SER A 217 2.01 -10.65 -12.46
C SER A 217 1.72 -9.43 -11.57
N LEU A 218 2.73 -8.70 -11.10
CA LEU A 218 2.56 -7.46 -10.34
C LEU A 218 1.93 -6.35 -11.20
N PHE A 219 2.36 -6.22 -12.46
CA PHE A 219 1.80 -5.24 -13.40
C PHE A 219 0.33 -5.53 -13.70
N LEU A 220 0.01 -6.76 -14.11
CA LEU A 220 -1.37 -7.18 -14.41
C LEU A 220 -2.24 -7.18 -13.15
N GLY A 221 -1.68 -7.61 -12.01
CA GLY A 221 -2.36 -7.58 -10.72
C GLY A 221 -2.75 -6.16 -10.32
N GLY A 222 -1.83 -5.19 -10.44
CA GLY A 222 -2.13 -3.79 -10.15
C GLY A 222 -3.13 -3.16 -11.13
N LEU A 223 -3.07 -3.55 -12.42
CA LEU A 223 -3.99 -3.08 -13.44
C LEU A 223 -5.43 -3.54 -13.16
N PHE A 224 -5.59 -4.78 -12.72
CA PHE A 224 -6.90 -5.37 -12.43
C PHE A 224 -7.31 -5.26 -10.96
N LEU A 225 -6.49 -4.66 -10.08
CA LEU A 225 -6.71 -4.70 -8.63
C LEU A 225 -8.05 -4.09 -8.21
N VAL A 226 -8.43 -2.97 -8.84
CA VAL A 226 -9.70 -2.29 -8.59
C VAL A 226 -10.63 -2.56 -9.75
N ASP A 227 -11.87 -2.95 -9.46
CA ASP A 227 -12.86 -3.23 -10.49
C ASP A 227 -13.34 -1.93 -11.17
N PRO A 228 -13.01 -1.69 -12.46
CA PRO A 228 -13.35 -0.45 -13.15
C PRO A 228 -14.85 -0.29 -13.45
N ALA A 229 -15.67 -1.33 -13.27
CA ALA A 229 -17.12 -1.24 -13.41
C ALA A 229 -17.81 -0.70 -12.14
N SER A 230 -17.13 -0.82 -10.99
CA SER A 230 -17.66 -0.53 -9.67
C SER A 230 -17.29 0.85 -9.12
N SER A 231 -16.20 1.42 -9.64
CA SER A 231 -15.57 2.62 -9.11
C SER A 231 -14.78 3.34 -10.19
N ASP A 232 -14.83 4.68 -10.16
CA ASP A 232 -13.91 5.53 -10.93
C ASP A 232 -12.48 5.49 -10.38
N MET A 233 -12.29 4.88 -9.20
CA MET A 233 -10.97 4.70 -8.59
C MET A 233 -10.18 3.61 -9.33
N ARG A 234 -8.97 3.93 -9.77
CA ARG A 234 -8.05 2.99 -10.41
C ARG A 234 -6.64 3.25 -9.91
N VAL A 235 -5.81 2.21 -9.93
CA VAL A 235 -4.37 2.41 -9.76
C VAL A 235 -3.87 3.16 -11.00
N SER A 236 -3.27 4.33 -10.77
CA SER A 236 -2.79 5.17 -11.87
C SER A 236 -1.67 4.45 -12.63
N LEU A 237 -1.78 4.38 -13.96
CA LEU A 237 -0.69 3.89 -14.81
C LEU A 237 0.60 4.72 -14.62
N GLY A 238 0.45 6.01 -14.30
CA GLY A 238 1.57 6.90 -13.99
C GLY A 238 2.31 6.53 -12.70
N LEU A 239 1.69 5.75 -11.81
CA LEU A 239 2.34 5.14 -10.65
C LEU A 239 2.82 3.72 -10.96
N LEU A 240 1.96 2.92 -11.58
CA LEU A 240 2.17 1.49 -11.75
C LEU A 240 3.36 1.18 -12.67
N ILE A 241 3.52 1.92 -13.78
CA ILE A 241 4.65 1.76 -14.70
C ILE A 241 5.99 2.04 -13.99
N PRO A 242 6.23 3.21 -13.37
CA PRO A 242 7.50 3.46 -12.68
C PRO A 242 7.72 2.56 -11.48
N LEU A 243 6.66 2.12 -10.79
CA LEU A 243 6.76 1.16 -9.68
C LEU A 243 7.32 -0.18 -10.15
N VAL A 244 6.69 -0.80 -11.16
CA VAL A 244 7.12 -2.10 -11.70
C VAL A 244 8.50 -1.98 -12.36
N ALA A 245 8.74 -0.90 -13.12
CA ALA A 245 10.04 -0.64 -13.72
C ALA A 245 11.14 -0.46 -12.66
N GLY A 246 10.85 0.25 -11.56
CA GLY A 246 11.77 0.44 -10.45
C GLY A 246 12.15 -0.88 -9.78
N VAL A 247 11.17 -1.75 -9.51
CA VAL A 247 11.43 -3.10 -8.99
C VAL A 247 12.31 -3.91 -9.94
N GLY A 248 11.95 -3.94 -11.23
CA GLY A 248 12.73 -4.65 -12.24
C GLY A 248 14.16 -4.12 -12.38
N LEU A 249 14.34 -2.81 -12.31
CA LEU A 249 15.66 -2.17 -12.37
C LEU A 249 16.51 -2.49 -11.14
N CYS A 250 15.93 -2.43 -9.93
CA CYS A 250 16.63 -2.80 -8.70
C CYS A 250 17.10 -4.27 -8.72
N LEU A 251 16.20 -5.19 -9.08
CA LEU A 251 16.55 -6.63 -9.16
C LEU A 251 17.54 -6.90 -10.29
N GLY A 252 17.38 -6.25 -11.45
CA GLY A 252 18.30 -6.35 -12.57
C GLY A 252 19.70 -5.82 -12.25
N LEU A 253 19.80 -4.71 -11.52
CA LEU A 253 21.07 -4.18 -11.02
C LEU A 253 21.72 -5.14 -10.03
N LEU A 254 20.94 -5.72 -9.11
CA LEU A 254 21.47 -6.69 -8.15
C LEU A 254 22.01 -7.94 -8.86
N GLY A 255 21.25 -8.48 -9.81
CA GLY A 255 21.70 -9.58 -10.68
C GLY A 255 22.95 -9.23 -11.48
N PHE A 256 23.00 -8.02 -12.05
CA PHE A 256 24.19 -7.52 -12.76
C PHE A 256 25.41 -7.42 -11.85
N LEU A 257 25.26 -6.89 -10.64
CA LEU A 257 26.35 -6.79 -9.67
C LEU A 257 26.87 -8.16 -9.26
N ILE A 258 25.98 -9.12 -8.99
CA ILE A 258 26.35 -10.51 -8.67
C ILE A 258 27.10 -11.16 -9.84
N VAL A 259 26.59 -11.01 -11.06
CA VAL A 259 27.26 -11.55 -12.27
C VAL A 259 28.59 -10.86 -12.51
N ARG A 260 28.67 -9.53 -12.31
CA ARG A 260 29.89 -8.75 -12.46
C ARG A 260 30.94 -9.18 -11.44
N ASP A 261 30.54 -9.42 -10.20
CA ASP A 261 31.42 -9.89 -9.14
C ASP A 261 31.94 -11.30 -9.46
N ARG A 262 31.06 -12.23 -9.84
CA ARG A 262 31.43 -13.58 -10.32
C ARG A 262 32.27 -13.60 -11.60
N ARG A 263 32.21 -12.56 -12.43
CA ARG A 263 33.02 -12.41 -13.66
C ARG A 263 34.36 -11.71 -13.39
N ARG A 264 34.45 -10.87 -12.36
CA ARG A 264 35.70 -10.19 -11.95
C ARG A 264 36.53 -11.05 -11.00
N GLY A 265 35.89 -11.83 -10.13
CA GLY A 265 36.51 -12.93 -9.39
C GLY A 265 36.47 -14.20 -10.26
N GLY A 266 37.54 -14.46 -11.02
CA GLY A 266 37.63 -15.64 -11.88
C GLY A 266 37.31 -16.94 -11.12
N ALA A 267 36.54 -17.80 -11.78
CA ALA A 267 36.47 -19.25 -11.56
C ALA A 267 36.62 -19.74 -10.11
N GLY A 268 35.51 -19.97 -9.41
CA GLY A 268 35.38 -21.14 -8.52
C GLY A 268 36.53 -21.45 -7.56
N VAL A 269 37.19 -20.46 -6.98
CA VAL A 269 38.09 -20.71 -5.84
C VAL A 269 37.23 -20.61 -4.60
N SER A 270 36.61 -21.75 -4.26
CA SER A 270 36.09 -21.99 -2.91
C SER A 270 37.13 -21.49 -1.92
N THR A 271 36.71 -20.77 -0.87
CA THR A 271 37.58 -20.29 0.22
C THR A 271 38.48 -21.41 0.77
N SER A 272 38.10 -22.68 0.56
CA SER A 272 38.92 -23.86 0.84
C SER A 272 40.28 -23.92 0.15
N ASP A 273 40.41 -23.44 -1.10
CA ASP A 273 41.67 -23.56 -1.87
C ASP A 273 42.62 -22.38 -1.66
N GLN A 274 42.14 -21.25 -1.13
CA GLN A 274 42.99 -20.10 -0.78
C GLN A 274 43.61 -20.20 0.60
N VAL A 275 42.97 -20.94 1.53
CA VAL A 275 43.43 -21.00 2.92
C VAL A 275 44.54 -22.05 3.08
N VAL A 276 44.58 -23.09 2.25
CA VAL A 276 45.66 -24.09 2.26
C VAL A 276 46.97 -23.48 1.75
N GLY A 277 48.01 -23.51 2.58
CA GLY A 277 49.31 -22.88 2.32
C GLY A 277 49.45 -21.46 2.88
N ALA A 278 48.38 -20.85 3.40
CA ALA A 278 48.43 -19.56 4.09
C ALA A 278 48.93 -19.71 5.55
N THR A 279 49.42 -18.60 6.11
CA THR A 279 49.76 -18.52 7.54
C THR A 279 48.53 -18.06 8.32
N ALA A 280 48.15 -18.81 9.35
CA ALA A 280 47.07 -18.50 10.26
C ALA A 280 47.64 -18.01 11.60
N ARG A 281 47.04 -16.97 12.18
CA ARG A 281 47.42 -16.46 13.51
C ARG A 281 46.45 -16.94 14.57
N VAL A 282 46.95 -17.67 15.56
CA VAL A 282 46.13 -18.26 16.63
C VAL A 282 45.58 -17.14 17.53
N GLN A 283 44.25 -17.10 17.70
CA GLN A 283 43.57 -16.11 18.55
C GLN A 283 43.08 -16.69 19.88
N SER A 284 42.65 -17.95 19.89
CA SER A 284 42.21 -18.64 21.11
C SER A 284 42.55 -20.11 21.03
N VAL A 285 42.87 -20.72 22.16
CA VAL A 285 43.22 -22.15 22.25
C VAL A 285 42.47 -22.76 23.43
N ASP A 286 41.96 -23.98 23.25
CA ASP A 286 41.37 -24.77 24.32
C ASP A 286 42.45 -25.31 25.27
N ALA A 287 42.05 -25.90 26.40
CA ALA A 287 42.95 -26.32 27.48
C ALA A 287 44.12 -27.22 27.03
N ASP A 288 43.90 -28.02 25.98
CA ASP A 288 44.86 -29.01 25.51
C ASP A 288 45.85 -28.46 24.47
N GLY A 289 45.69 -27.21 24.03
CA GLY A 289 46.60 -26.58 23.07
C GLY A 289 46.36 -26.98 21.60
N LEU A 290 45.56 -28.02 21.35
CA LEU A 290 45.41 -28.66 20.03
C LEU A 290 44.25 -28.14 19.20
N THR A 291 43.25 -27.53 19.83
CA THR A 291 42.08 -26.97 19.15
C THR A 291 41.86 -25.53 19.56
N GLY A 292 41.25 -24.76 18.67
CA GLY A 292 41.00 -23.36 18.96
C GLY A 292 40.49 -22.60 17.75
N ARG A 293 40.71 -21.27 17.77
CA ARG A 293 40.39 -20.38 16.65
C ARG A 293 41.63 -19.66 16.17
N ALA A 294 41.79 -19.57 14.85
CA ALA A 294 42.88 -18.89 14.19
C ALA A 294 42.34 -17.99 13.06
N TYR A 295 43.01 -16.88 12.83
CA TYR A 295 42.67 -15.93 11.78
C TYR A 295 43.52 -16.21 10.54
N ALA A 296 42.87 -16.51 9.41
CA ALA A 296 43.54 -16.83 8.14
C ALA A 296 42.81 -16.13 6.98
N ASN A 297 43.56 -15.47 6.09
CA ASN A 297 43.04 -14.75 4.92
C ASN A 297 41.83 -13.84 5.18
N GLY A 298 41.79 -13.14 6.32
CA GLY A 298 40.71 -12.19 6.63
C GLY A 298 39.49 -12.79 7.32
N GLU A 299 39.49 -14.09 7.63
CA GLU A 299 38.38 -14.79 8.28
C GLU A 299 38.85 -15.56 9.53
N LEU A 300 37.92 -15.76 10.49
CA LEU A 300 38.18 -16.52 11.72
C LEU A 300 37.72 -17.97 11.56
N TRP A 301 38.64 -18.91 11.74
CA TRP A 301 38.43 -20.33 11.52
C TRP A 301 38.67 -21.15 12.78
N PHE A 302 37.96 -22.27 12.91
CA PHE A 302 38.32 -23.31 13.87
C PHE A 302 39.49 -24.12 13.33
N PHE A 303 40.42 -24.49 14.21
CA PHE A 303 41.56 -25.33 13.85
C PHE A 303 41.70 -26.56 14.74
N ASP A 304 42.35 -27.57 14.19
CA ASP A 304 42.95 -28.69 14.89
C ASP A 304 44.45 -28.70 14.54
N SER A 305 45.33 -28.96 15.51
CA SER A 305 46.78 -28.96 15.32
C SER A 305 47.41 -30.26 15.83
N ASP A 306 48.48 -30.69 15.15
CA ASP A 306 49.28 -31.86 15.55
C ASP A 306 50.18 -31.57 16.77
N SER A 307 50.34 -30.30 17.15
CA SER A 307 51.19 -29.84 18.25
C SER A 307 50.49 -28.73 19.04
N PRO A 308 50.69 -28.64 20.37
CA PRO A 308 50.11 -27.55 21.16
C PRO A 308 50.55 -26.18 20.64
N LEU A 309 49.58 -25.31 20.34
CA LEU A 309 49.79 -23.92 19.94
C LEU A 309 49.37 -22.97 21.06
N GLN A 310 49.92 -21.76 21.08
CA GLN A 310 49.54 -20.69 22.00
C GLN A 310 48.90 -19.51 21.28
N VAL A 311 48.14 -18.71 22.03
CA VAL A 311 47.55 -17.47 21.50
C VAL A 311 48.66 -16.54 21.02
N GLY A 312 48.58 -16.11 19.76
CA GLY A 312 49.56 -15.26 19.10
C GLY A 312 50.50 -16.00 18.15
N ASP A 313 50.55 -17.34 18.20
CA ASP A 313 51.40 -18.14 17.33
C ASP A 313 50.97 -18.03 15.85
N GLU A 314 51.96 -18.09 14.97
CA GLU A 314 51.75 -18.22 13.53
C GLU A 314 51.95 -19.68 13.11
N ALA A 315 50.92 -20.29 12.52
CA ALA A 315 50.93 -21.67 12.08
C ALA A 315 50.50 -21.78 10.61
N TYR A 316 51.02 -22.78 9.90
CA TYR A 316 50.72 -22.98 8.49
C TYR A 316 49.48 -23.87 8.32
N VAL A 317 48.59 -23.46 7.44
CA VAL A 317 47.42 -24.27 7.07
C VAL A 317 47.84 -25.37 6.11
N ARG A 318 47.81 -26.62 6.58
CA ARG A 318 48.16 -27.81 5.78
C ARG A 318 47.00 -28.28 4.91
N SER A 319 45.79 -28.25 5.44
CA SER A 319 44.58 -28.66 4.75
C SER A 319 43.35 -28.11 5.47
N LEU A 320 42.21 -28.09 4.76
CA LEU A 320 40.90 -27.84 5.34
C LEU A 320 40.12 -29.17 5.35
N ARG A 321 39.72 -29.65 6.52
CA ARG A 321 38.91 -30.89 6.66
C ARG A 321 37.67 -30.57 7.48
N ASN A 322 36.49 -30.86 6.94
CA ASN A 322 35.20 -30.62 7.61
C ASN A 322 35.05 -29.19 8.19
N VAL A 323 35.45 -28.16 7.42
CA VAL A 323 35.38 -26.74 7.81
C VAL A 323 36.31 -26.38 9.00
N ARG A 324 37.30 -27.23 9.32
CA ARG A 324 38.37 -26.96 10.31
C ARG A 324 39.73 -26.96 9.65
N LEU A 325 40.59 -26.00 10.01
CA LEU A 325 41.96 -25.88 9.53
C LEU A 325 42.86 -26.89 10.23
N GLN A 326 43.68 -27.61 9.48
CA GLN A 326 44.77 -28.41 10.03
C GLN A 326 46.02 -27.55 10.10
N LEU A 327 46.43 -27.16 11.31
CA LEU A 327 47.58 -26.26 11.52
C LEU A 327 48.83 -27.03 11.92
N SER A 328 49.95 -26.69 11.30
CA SER A 328 51.29 -27.19 11.66
C SER A 328 52.20 -26.04 12.05
N SER A 329 52.95 -26.23 13.15
CA SER A 329 54.02 -25.32 13.58
C SER A 329 55.21 -25.32 12.60
N ARG A 330 55.36 -26.37 11.77
CA ARG A 330 56.42 -26.49 10.76
C ARG A 330 55.87 -26.45 9.35
N ARG A 331 56.54 -25.69 8.48
CA ARG A 331 56.31 -25.69 7.03
C ARG A 331 56.91 -26.97 6.44
N THR A 332 56.08 -27.99 6.24
CA THR A 332 56.42 -29.24 5.52
C THR A 332 55.51 -29.40 4.33
#